data_AF-A0A1I8B9Y6-F1
#
_entry.id   AF-A0A1I8B9Y6-F1
#
_cell.length_a   1.000
_cell.length_b   1.000
_cell.length_c   1.000
_cell.angle_alpha   90.00
_cell.angle_beta   90.00
_cell.angle_gamma   90.00
#
_symmetry.space_group_name_H-M   'P 1'
#
loop_
_entity.id
_entity.type
_entity.pdbx_description
1 polymer ?
#
loop_
_entity_poly.entity_id
_entity_poly.type
_entity_poly.pdbx_seq_one_letter_code
_entity_poly.pdbx_strand_id
1 'polypeptide(L)'
;MLQQFQQMQLAINEEKNKQINEIKNFGLNNQSKEELEALRKENKLLKEKNEQIEKNDLEKINDNKNLFDLNTQLNEQLEELNIETAEYKETHQLILKELSDYQEKFKDLSFRYNLKKSRNAKGFTDILEFNQMKLENTNLINKLTESDEPLHKNHDQIEKRFVNLPNKICGIWPTGCCGNRCIDSNISNGVCKSLNEYVNVNNDGKIKYNKDYNQKISWNDGDIFGCGVVFPSDENDDEHPYVFFTKNGNKIGSDIELEFDNYLYPTVGLKSCSVETNFGNDLVVKPFCYDISEFI
;
A
#
# COMPACT_ATOMS: atom_id res chain seq x y z
N MET A 1 36.96 9.25 -11.15
CA MET A 1 36.07 10.35 -11.61
C MET A 1 36.40 11.69 -10.93
N LEU A 2 36.34 11.81 -9.60
CA LEU A 2 36.57 13.10 -8.90
C LEU A 2 37.92 13.76 -9.24
N GLN A 3 39.00 12.97 -9.29
CA GLN A 3 40.35 13.44 -9.55
C GLN A 3 40.54 13.97 -11.00
N GLN A 4 39.88 13.35 -11.98
CA GLN A 4 39.89 13.82 -13.37
C GLN A 4 39.09 15.11 -13.54
N PHE A 5 37.97 15.25 -12.82
CA PHE A 5 37.18 16.47 -12.80
C PHE A 5 37.98 17.66 -12.21
N GLN A 6 38.71 17.43 -11.11
CA GLN A 6 39.58 18.46 -10.51
C GLN A 6 40.70 18.93 -11.45
N GLN A 7 41.35 18.00 -12.17
CA GLN A 7 42.38 18.37 -13.15
C GLN A 7 41.81 19.19 -14.32
N MET A 8 40.61 18.84 -14.79
CA MET A 8 39.93 19.60 -15.85
C MET A 8 39.58 21.02 -15.41
N GLN A 9 39.09 21.21 -14.18
CA GLN A 9 38.79 22.53 -13.62
C GLN A 9 40.05 23.40 -13.49
N LEU A 10 41.18 22.82 -13.09
CA LEU A 10 42.47 23.52 -13.02
C LEU A 10 42.94 24.01 -14.40
N ALA A 11 42.91 23.14 -15.42
CA ALA A 11 43.32 23.51 -16.78
C ALA A 11 42.44 24.62 -17.38
N ILE A 12 41.12 24.57 -17.15
CA ILE A 12 40.19 25.63 -17.57
C ILE A 12 40.52 26.96 -16.90
N ASN A 13 40.89 26.95 -15.61
CA ASN A 13 41.25 28.17 -14.88
C ASN A 13 42.60 28.74 -15.33
N GLU A 14 43.59 27.90 -15.63
CA GLU A 14 44.88 28.33 -16.16
C GLU A 14 44.74 29.01 -17.53
N GLU A 15 43.97 28.41 -18.44
CA GLU A 15 43.73 28.96 -19.77
C GLU A 15 42.98 30.30 -19.71
N LYS A 16 41.96 30.42 -18.84
CA LYS A 16 41.27 31.70 -18.59
C LYS A 16 42.21 32.79 -18.08
N ASN A 17 43.11 32.46 -17.16
CA ASN A 17 44.08 33.42 -16.62
C ASN A 17 45.08 33.89 -17.69
N LYS A 18 45.48 32.99 -18.59
CA LYS A 18 46.35 33.32 -19.73
C LYS A 18 45.68 34.33 -20.66
N GLN A 19 44.42 34.09 -21.05
CA GLN A 19 43.65 35.00 -21.90
C GLN A 19 43.45 36.39 -21.26
N ILE A 20 43.21 36.44 -19.94
CA ILE A 20 43.09 37.72 -19.21
C ILE A 20 44.39 38.55 -19.27
N ASN A 21 45.55 37.90 -19.19
CA ASN A 21 46.84 38.59 -19.25
C ASN A 21 47.17 39.11 -20.65
N GLU A 22 46.79 38.39 -21.70
CA GLU A 22 46.96 38.85 -23.08
C GLU A 22 46.13 40.11 -23.37
N ILE A 23 44.89 40.19 -22.85
CA ILE A 23 44.00 41.35 -23.00
C ILE A 23 44.56 42.61 -22.30
N LYS A 24 45.23 42.46 -21.15
CA LYS A 24 45.81 43.59 -20.41
C LYS A 24 46.93 44.33 -21.16
N ASN A 25 47.61 43.67 -22.09
CA ASN A 25 48.73 44.25 -22.84
C ASN A 25 48.27 45.10 -24.04
N PHE A 26 47.00 44.99 -24.46
CA PHE A 26 46.42 45.90 -25.46
C PHE A 26 45.83 47.12 -24.74
N GLY A 27 46.22 48.33 -25.16
CA GLY A 27 45.67 49.57 -24.61
C GLY A 27 44.16 49.65 -24.84
N LEU A 28 43.38 49.27 -23.83
CA LEU A 28 41.92 49.24 -23.87
C LEU A 28 41.36 50.66 -23.98
N ASN A 29 40.46 50.88 -24.93
CA ASN A 29 39.64 52.09 -24.97
C ASN A 29 38.66 52.11 -23.77
N ASN A 30 38.02 53.25 -23.51
CA ASN A 30 37.11 53.38 -22.36
C ASN A 30 35.90 52.42 -22.40
N GLN A 31 35.38 52.10 -23.60
CA GLN A 31 34.27 51.14 -23.76
C GLN A 31 34.67 49.73 -23.29
N SER A 32 35.88 49.27 -23.63
CA SER A 32 36.35 47.96 -23.21
C SER A 32 36.62 47.85 -21.70
N LYS A 33 36.81 48.98 -20.99
CA LYS A 33 36.92 48.99 -19.52
C LYS A 33 35.57 48.76 -18.84
N GLU A 34 34.50 49.34 -19.37
CA GLU A 34 33.14 49.16 -18.85
C GLU A 34 32.66 47.71 -19.04
N GLU A 35 32.90 47.13 -20.22
CA GLU A 35 32.63 45.72 -20.51
C GLU A 35 33.41 44.80 -19.56
N LEU A 36 34.69 45.10 -19.31
CA LEU A 36 35.51 44.33 -18.37
C LEU A 36 34.98 44.40 -16.92
N GLU A 37 34.46 45.55 -16.50
CA GLU A 37 33.88 45.70 -15.17
C GLU A 37 32.54 44.95 -15.03
N ALA A 38 31.70 44.96 -16.07
CA ALA A 38 30.47 44.17 -16.12
C ALA A 38 30.79 42.67 -16.02
N LEU A 39 31.76 42.17 -16.79
CA LEU A 39 32.21 40.78 -16.74
C LEU A 39 32.78 40.39 -15.36
N ARG A 40 33.46 41.31 -14.67
CA ARG A 40 33.93 41.06 -13.29
C ARG A 40 32.78 40.92 -12.31
N LYS A 41 31.74 41.76 -12.42
CA LYS A 41 30.53 41.66 -11.58
C LYS A 41 29.78 40.37 -11.84
N GLU A 42 29.62 39.97 -13.10
CA GLU A 42 29.00 38.71 -13.49
C GLU A 42 29.77 37.49 -12.97
N ASN A 43 31.09 37.46 -13.13
CA ASN A 43 31.93 36.38 -12.59
C ASN A 43 31.85 36.28 -11.07
N LYS A 44 31.81 37.41 -10.36
CA LYS A 44 31.62 37.43 -8.91
C LYS A 44 30.27 36.81 -8.52
N LEU A 45 29.19 37.20 -9.20
CA LEU A 45 27.85 36.64 -8.97
C LEU A 45 27.78 35.14 -9.27
N LEU A 46 28.42 34.69 -10.36
CA LEU A 46 28.50 33.27 -10.70
C LEU A 46 29.27 32.46 -9.65
N LYS A 47 30.34 33.03 -9.11
CA LYS A 47 31.11 32.40 -8.03
C LYS A 47 30.25 32.21 -6.76
N GLU A 48 29.52 33.25 -6.35
CA GLU A 48 28.62 33.19 -5.19
C GLU A 48 27.48 32.17 -5.42
N LYS A 49 26.93 32.08 -6.64
CA LYS A 49 25.91 31.07 -6.99
C LYS A 49 26.48 29.64 -6.92
N ASN A 50 27.70 29.42 -7.41
CA ASN A 50 28.34 28.11 -7.35
C ASN A 50 28.61 27.68 -5.90
N GLU A 51 29.11 28.59 -5.05
CA GLU A 51 29.32 28.31 -3.63
C GLU A 51 28.00 27.94 -2.92
N GLN A 52 26.89 28.60 -3.28
CA GLN A 52 25.57 28.26 -2.75
C GLN A 52 25.06 26.89 -3.23
N ILE A 53 25.29 26.54 -4.50
CA ILE A 53 24.94 25.21 -5.04
C ILE A 53 25.72 24.12 -4.31
N GLU A 54 27.03 24.29 -4.14
CA GLU A 54 27.88 23.33 -3.41
C GLU A 54 27.39 23.13 -1.98
N LYS A 55 27.04 24.21 -1.28
CA LYS A 55 26.47 24.14 0.08
C LYS A 55 25.16 23.35 0.11
N ASN A 56 24.24 23.62 -0.82
CA ASN A 56 22.95 22.93 -0.90
C ASN A 56 23.13 21.44 -1.23
N ASP A 57 24.08 21.10 -2.10
CA ASP A 57 24.36 19.70 -2.46
C ASP A 57 24.99 18.94 -1.29
N LEU A 58 25.87 19.58 -0.50
CA LEU A 58 26.42 19.03 0.74
C LEU A 58 25.33 18.74 1.78
N GLU A 59 24.36 19.65 1.95
CA GLU A 59 23.22 19.46 2.84
C GLU A 59 22.36 18.26 2.41
N LYS A 60 22.01 18.17 1.12
CA LYS A 60 21.28 17.00 0.57
C LYS A 60 22.03 15.69 0.74
N ILE A 61 23.36 15.68 0.58
CA ILE A 61 24.18 14.48 0.82
C ILE A 61 24.10 14.05 2.29
N ASN A 62 24.11 15.00 3.22
CA ASN A 62 23.98 14.72 4.65
C ASN A 62 22.60 14.17 5.00
N ASP A 63 21.53 14.74 4.44
CA ASP A 63 20.17 14.24 4.62
C ASP A 63 20.00 12.80 4.08
N ASN A 64 20.57 12.53 2.90
CA ASN A 64 20.58 11.19 2.33
C ASN A 64 21.35 10.17 3.19
N LYS A 65 22.42 10.61 3.86
CA LYS A 65 23.16 9.77 4.80
C LYS A 65 22.31 9.42 6.02
N ASN A 66 21.64 10.41 6.61
CA ASN A 66 20.73 10.18 7.74
C ASN A 66 19.59 9.23 7.36
N LEU A 67 19.05 9.35 6.15
CA LEU A 67 18.00 8.47 5.63
C LEU A 67 18.50 7.03 5.42
N PHE A 68 19.75 6.85 5.00
CA PHE A 68 20.37 5.54 4.88
C PHE A 68 20.55 4.86 6.24
N ASP A 69 21.01 5.60 7.25
CA ASP A 69 21.17 5.10 8.62
C ASP A 69 19.80 4.70 9.22
N LEU A 70 18.76 5.51 8.99
CA LEU A 70 17.40 5.19 9.43
C LEU A 70 16.85 3.93 8.74
N ASN A 71 17.06 3.78 7.43
CA ASN A 71 16.65 2.57 6.70
C ASN A 71 17.39 1.32 7.22
N THR A 72 18.64 1.47 7.63
CA THR A 72 19.42 0.37 8.21
C THR A 72 18.82 -0.06 9.55
N GLN A 73 18.52 0.89 10.44
CA GLN A 73 17.84 0.61 11.73
C GLN A 73 16.47 -0.04 11.54
N LEU A 74 15.69 0.41 10.55
CA LEU A 74 14.38 -0.16 10.28
C LEU A 74 14.47 -1.61 9.79
N ASN A 75 15.49 -1.94 8.98
CA ASN A 75 15.71 -3.30 8.51
C ASN A 75 16.14 -4.23 9.66
N GLU A 76 16.96 -3.75 10.60
CA GLU A 76 17.34 -4.51 11.81
C GLU A 76 16.11 -4.82 12.66
N GLN A 77 15.25 -3.82 12.91
CA GLN A 77 13.99 -4.02 13.63
C GLN A 77 13.04 -5.02 12.94
N LEU A 78 13.00 -4.99 11.59
CA LEU A 78 12.19 -5.92 10.83
C LEU A 78 12.72 -7.37 10.93
N GLU A 79 14.03 -7.54 10.98
CA GLU A 79 14.66 -8.85 11.16
C GLU A 79 14.39 -9.41 12.56
N GLU A 80 14.51 -8.60 13.61
CA GLU A 80 14.16 -8.99 14.98
C GLU A 80 12.69 -9.43 15.09
N LEU A 81 11.77 -8.66 14.52
CA LEU A 81 10.34 -8.99 14.53
C LEU A 81 10.03 -10.30 13.78
N ASN A 82 10.75 -10.57 12.69
CA ASN A 82 10.59 -11.81 11.93
C ASN A 82 11.05 -13.03 12.73
N ILE A 83 12.13 -12.90 13.52
CA ILE A 83 12.62 -13.95 14.42
C ILE A 83 11.59 -14.23 15.51
N GLU A 84 11.10 -13.19 16.20
CA GLU A 84 10.07 -13.32 17.24
C GLU A 84 8.79 -13.98 16.71
N THR A 85 8.36 -13.59 15.51
CA THR A 85 7.19 -14.19 14.83
C THR A 85 7.41 -15.68 14.52
N ALA A 86 8.63 -16.09 14.18
CA ALA A 86 8.95 -17.49 13.91
C ALA A 86 8.93 -18.33 15.20
N GLU A 87 9.54 -17.83 16.28
CA GLU A 87 9.53 -18.49 17.59
C GLU A 87 8.10 -18.65 18.14
N TYR A 88 7.27 -17.62 17.97
CA TYR A 88 5.86 -17.68 18.34
C TYR A 88 5.11 -18.77 17.55
N LYS A 89 5.31 -18.84 16.23
CA LYS A 89 4.68 -19.86 15.37
C LYS A 89 5.09 -21.28 15.79
N GLU A 90 6.35 -21.50 16.11
CA GLU A 90 6.83 -22.80 16.56
C GLU A 90 6.20 -23.19 17.91
N THR A 91 6.13 -22.25 18.85
CA THR A 91 5.49 -22.45 20.16
C THR A 91 4.01 -22.79 20.00
N HIS A 92 3.28 -22.05 19.16
CA HIS A 92 1.87 -22.29 18.89
C HIS A 92 1.63 -23.68 18.27
N GLN A 93 2.49 -24.11 17.33
CA GLN A 93 2.41 -25.46 16.76
C GLN A 93 2.64 -26.56 17.79
N LEU A 94 3.56 -26.38 18.73
CA LEU A 94 3.80 -27.32 19.83
C LEU A 94 2.56 -27.44 20.73
N ILE A 95 1.94 -26.32 21.11
CA ILE A 95 0.73 -26.34 21.96
C ILE A 95 -0.44 -27.03 21.24
N LEU A 96 -0.64 -26.75 19.95
CA LEU A 96 -1.68 -27.43 19.16
C LEU A 96 -1.48 -28.95 19.11
N LYS A 97 -0.22 -29.39 19.00
CA LYS A 97 0.11 -30.82 19.04
C LYS A 97 -0.20 -31.43 20.40
N GLU A 98 0.19 -30.78 21.49
CA GLU A 98 -0.13 -31.24 22.85
C GLU A 98 -1.66 -31.33 23.05
N LEU A 99 -2.42 -30.32 22.63
CA LEU A 99 -3.88 -30.34 22.69
C LEU A 99 -4.49 -31.51 21.91
N SER A 100 -3.97 -31.82 20.72
CA SER A 100 -4.41 -32.97 19.94
C SER A 100 -4.19 -34.28 20.71
N ASP A 101 -2.99 -34.47 21.28
CA ASP A 101 -2.66 -35.67 22.07
C ASP A 101 -3.59 -35.81 23.30
N TYR A 102 -3.93 -34.71 23.97
CA TYR A 102 -4.88 -34.71 25.08
C TYR A 102 -6.31 -35.06 24.63
N GLN A 103 -6.76 -34.54 23.49
CA GLN A 103 -8.08 -34.87 22.94
C GLN A 103 -8.21 -36.35 22.61
N GLU A 104 -7.17 -36.98 22.07
CA GLU A 104 -7.15 -38.43 21.81
C GLU A 104 -7.23 -39.24 23.10
N LYS A 105 -6.42 -38.91 24.11
CA LYS A 105 -6.48 -39.56 25.44
C LYS A 105 -7.86 -39.42 26.08
N PHE A 106 -8.48 -38.25 25.95
CA PHE A 106 -9.83 -38.00 26.46
C PHE A 106 -10.89 -38.86 25.77
N LYS A 107 -10.81 -39.02 24.44
CA LYS A 107 -11.71 -39.92 23.69
C LYS A 107 -11.59 -41.37 24.16
N ASP A 108 -10.36 -41.87 24.32
CA ASP A 108 -10.11 -43.23 24.82
C ASP A 108 -10.65 -43.45 26.24
N LEU A 109 -10.37 -42.53 27.16
CA LEU A 109 -10.87 -42.62 28.54
C LEU A 109 -12.40 -42.55 28.62
N SER A 110 -13.02 -41.67 27.83
CA SER A 110 -14.48 -41.59 27.73
C SER A 110 -15.08 -42.92 27.22
N PHE A 111 -14.46 -43.53 26.20
CA PHE A 111 -14.86 -44.84 25.70
C PHE A 111 -14.75 -45.93 26.78
N ARG A 112 -13.61 -46.01 27.48
CA ARG A 112 -13.39 -46.97 28.59
C ARG A 112 -14.40 -46.80 29.72
N TYR A 113 -14.69 -45.56 30.11
CA TYR A 113 -15.70 -45.25 31.12
C TYR A 113 -17.08 -45.76 30.72
N ASN A 114 -17.53 -45.46 29.49
CA ASN A 114 -18.82 -45.91 28.98
C ASN A 114 -18.92 -47.45 28.93
N LEU A 115 -17.81 -48.14 28.57
CA LEU A 115 -17.75 -49.60 28.56
C LEU A 115 -17.83 -50.22 29.97
N LYS A 116 -17.25 -49.59 30.99
CA LYS A 116 -17.34 -50.05 32.39
C LYS A 116 -18.72 -49.79 32.98
N LYS A 117 -19.32 -48.64 32.65
CA LYS A 117 -20.67 -48.25 33.07
C LYS A 117 -21.72 -49.27 32.60
N SER A 118 -21.64 -49.75 31.36
CA SER A 118 -22.56 -50.78 30.84
C SER A 118 -22.41 -52.14 31.53
N ARG A 119 -21.28 -52.39 32.21
CA ARG A 119 -20.99 -53.63 32.95
C ARG A 119 -21.34 -53.57 34.44
N ASN A 120 -21.95 -52.47 34.92
CA ASN A 120 -22.26 -52.24 36.35
C ASN A 120 -21.05 -52.36 37.31
N ALA A 121 -19.82 -52.18 36.81
CA ALA A 121 -18.62 -52.19 37.63
C ALA A 121 -18.45 -50.83 38.33
N LYS A 122 -18.47 -50.79 39.66
CA LYS A 122 -18.13 -49.60 40.46
C LYS A 122 -16.61 -49.35 40.39
N GLY A 123 -16.15 -48.66 39.35
CA GLY A 123 -14.77 -48.16 39.26
C GLY A 123 -14.67 -46.70 39.69
N PHE A 124 -14.23 -46.43 40.92
CA PHE A 124 -14.02 -45.08 41.44
C PHE A 124 -12.78 -44.39 40.82
N THR A 125 -11.81 -45.19 40.37
CA THR A 125 -10.51 -44.74 39.86
C THR A 125 -10.61 -44.01 38.52
N ASP A 126 -11.47 -44.46 37.61
CA ASP A 126 -11.61 -43.84 36.28
C ASP A 126 -12.28 -42.45 36.34
N ILE A 127 -13.12 -42.20 37.36
CA ILE A 127 -13.76 -40.89 37.57
C ILE A 127 -12.73 -39.85 38.02
N LEU A 128 -11.79 -40.25 38.89
CA LEU A 128 -10.74 -39.37 39.37
C LEU A 128 -9.80 -38.96 38.22
N GLU A 129 -9.38 -39.94 37.42
CA GLU A 129 -8.52 -39.73 36.24
C GLU A 129 -9.20 -38.84 35.19
N PHE A 130 -10.50 -39.04 34.95
CA PHE A 130 -11.29 -38.19 34.05
C PHE A 130 -11.34 -36.73 34.51
N ASN A 131 -11.59 -36.49 35.80
CA ASN A 131 -11.66 -35.14 36.35
C ASN A 131 -10.29 -34.44 36.31
N GLN A 132 -9.21 -35.18 36.56
CA GLN A 132 -7.85 -34.65 36.47
C GLN A 132 -7.52 -34.22 35.03
N MET A 133 -7.81 -35.03 34.02
CA MET A 133 -7.59 -34.63 32.63
C MET A 133 -8.46 -33.45 32.20
N LYS A 134 -9.70 -33.36 32.69
CA LYS A 134 -10.57 -32.21 32.40
C LYS A 134 -9.95 -30.91 32.93
N LEU A 135 -9.33 -30.97 34.11
CA LEU A 135 -8.62 -29.84 34.71
C LEU A 135 -7.37 -29.48 33.89
N GLU A 136 -6.56 -30.48 33.49
CA GLU A 136 -5.37 -30.27 32.65
C GLU A 136 -5.74 -29.66 31.28
N ASN A 137 -6.82 -30.13 30.64
CA ASN A 137 -7.30 -29.57 29.38
C ASN A 137 -7.78 -28.11 29.53
N THR A 138 -8.45 -27.79 30.64
CA THR A 138 -8.86 -26.41 30.95
C THR A 138 -7.64 -25.51 31.10
N ASN A 139 -6.59 -25.98 31.78
CA ASN A 139 -5.34 -25.22 31.95
C ASN A 139 -4.62 -24.99 30.62
N LEU A 140 -4.65 -25.95 29.68
CA LEU A 140 -4.06 -25.79 28.35
C LEU A 140 -4.83 -24.79 27.49
N ILE A 141 -6.18 -24.83 27.53
CA ILE A 141 -7.02 -23.85 26.84
C ILE A 141 -6.70 -22.44 27.34
N ASN A 142 -6.60 -22.25 28.66
CA ASN A 142 -6.26 -20.95 29.22
C ASN A 142 -4.88 -20.46 28.77
N LYS A 143 -3.86 -21.35 28.74
CA LYS A 143 -2.53 -21.00 28.20
C LYS A 143 -2.58 -20.62 26.71
N LEU A 144 -3.43 -21.28 25.92
CA LEU A 144 -3.63 -20.94 24.51
C LEU A 144 -4.24 -19.54 24.38
N THR A 145 -5.27 -19.24 25.17
CA THR A 145 -5.92 -17.93 25.18
C THR A 145 -4.97 -16.82 25.64
N GLU A 146 -4.15 -17.08 26.67
CA GLU A 146 -3.10 -16.15 27.13
C GLU A 146 -2.01 -15.93 26.05
N SER A 147 -1.68 -16.97 25.28
CA SER A 147 -0.73 -16.86 24.16
C SER A 147 -1.29 -16.04 23.00
N ASP A 148 -2.60 -16.08 22.75
CA ASP A 148 -3.25 -15.34 21.65
C ASP A 148 -3.56 -13.87 22.01
N GLU A 149 -3.56 -13.49 23.30
CA GLU A 149 -3.83 -12.12 23.75
C GLU A 149 -2.85 -11.05 23.18
N PRO A 150 -1.52 -11.30 23.08
CA PRO A 150 -0.58 -10.39 22.43
C PRO A 150 -0.82 -10.26 20.92
N LEU A 151 -1.28 -11.33 20.25
CA LEU A 151 -1.66 -11.25 18.84
C LEU A 151 -2.84 -10.32 18.65
N HIS A 152 -3.87 -10.42 19.51
CA HIS A 152 -5.02 -9.52 19.47
C HIS A 152 -4.67 -8.08 19.85
N LYS A 153 -3.85 -7.84 20.88
CA LYS A 153 -3.40 -6.48 21.22
C LYS A 153 -2.57 -5.83 20.12
N ASN A 154 -1.76 -6.61 19.41
CA ASN A 154 -1.08 -6.12 18.21
C ASN A 154 -2.05 -5.95 17.05
N HIS A 155 -3.06 -6.80 16.89
CA HIS A 155 -4.10 -6.65 15.87
C HIS A 155 -4.94 -5.39 16.07
N ASP A 156 -5.31 -5.06 17.31
CA ASP A 156 -6.05 -3.84 17.69
C ASP A 156 -5.20 -2.58 17.51
N GLN A 157 -3.87 -2.67 17.70
CA GLN A 157 -2.92 -1.61 17.34
C GLN A 157 -2.61 -1.55 15.83
N ILE A 158 -2.89 -2.64 15.11
CA ILE A 158 -2.87 -2.73 13.64
C ILE A 158 -4.24 -2.33 13.05
N GLU A 159 -5.32 -2.21 13.84
CA GLU A 159 -6.71 -2.02 13.38
C GLU A 159 -7.06 -0.58 12.94
N LYS A 160 -6.05 0.28 12.78
CA LYS A 160 -6.15 1.48 11.92
C LYS A 160 -4.98 1.60 10.95
N ARG A 161 -4.38 0.48 10.55
CA ARG A 161 -3.44 0.46 9.43
C ARG A 161 -4.22 0.07 8.19
N PHE A 162 -4.65 1.11 7.47
CA PHE A 162 -4.98 0.95 6.07
C PHE A 162 -3.83 0.21 5.39
N VAL A 163 -4.16 -0.92 4.77
CA VAL A 163 -3.23 -1.60 3.87
C VAL A 163 -2.95 -0.58 2.78
N ASN A 164 -1.74 -0.02 2.77
CA ASN A 164 -1.24 0.72 1.61
C ASN A 164 -1.07 -0.32 0.51
N LEU A 165 -2.17 -0.68 -0.15
CA LEU A 165 -2.13 -1.44 -1.38
C LEU A 165 -1.37 -0.52 -2.32
N PRO A 166 -0.11 -0.83 -2.72
CA PRO A 166 0.49 -0.10 -3.82
C PRO A 166 -0.53 -0.18 -4.95
N ASN A 167 -0.80 0.95 -5.63
CA ASN A 167 -1.64 1.04 -6.83
C ASN A 167 -1.13 0.05 -7.89
N LYS A 168 -1.39 -1.23 -7.68
CA LYS A 168 -1.08 -2.36 -8.52
C LYS A 168 -2.43 -2.80 -9.00
N ILE A 169 -2.70 -2.47 -10.25
CA ILE A 169 -3.79 -3.07 -11.01
C ILE A 169 -3.65 -4.59 -10.83
N CYS A 170 -4.53 -5.19 -10.02
CA CYS A 170 -4.44 -6.61 -9.65
C CYS A 170 -4.80 -7.53 -10.84
N GLY A 171 -5.38 -6.94 -11.88
CA GLY A 171 -5.62 -7.56 -13.17
C GLY A 171 -6.51 -6.66 -14.02
N ILE A 172 -6.33 -6.69 -15.33
CA ILE A 172 -7.36 -6.25 -16.26
C ILE A 172 -8.21 -7.49 -16.49
N TRP A 173 -9.42 -7.52 -15.94
CA TRP A 173 -10.35 -8.62 -16.18
C TRP A 173 -10.98 -8.44 -17.56
N PRO A 174 -10.69 -9.30 -18.54
CA PRO A 174 -11.22 -9.17 -19.89
C PRO A 174 -12.61 -9.81 -19.92
N THR A 175 -13.54 -9.38 -19.07
CA THR A 175 -14.95 -9.76 -19.22
C THR A 175 -15.57 -8.88 -20.32
N GLY A 176 -15.08 -9.09 -21.54
CA GLY A 176 -15.50 -8.36 -22.74
C GLY A 176 -14.54 -8.47 -23.92
N CYS A 177 -13.24 -8.70 -23.71
CA CYS A 177 -12.31 -8.88 -24.83
C CYS A 177 -12.36 -10.32 -25.33
N CYS A 178 -13.00 -10.52 -26.48
CA CYS A 178 -13.03 -11.79 -27.19
C CYS A 178 -11.62 -12.39 -27.36
N GLY A 179 -11.46 -13.66 -26.97
CA GLY A 179 -10.38 -14.59 -27.35
C GLY A 179 -9.03 -13.99 -27.78
N ASN A 180 -8.10 -13.93 -26.83
CA ASN A 180 -6.64 -14.00 -27.02
C ASN A 180 -5.92 -12.99 -27.94
N ARG A 181 -6.52 -11.89 -28.45
CA ARG A 181 -5.79 -11.02 -29.41
C ARG A 181 -6.10 -9.54 -29.31
N CYS A 182 -5.88 -8.94 -28.15
CA CYS A 182 -5.94 -7.49 -28.03
C CYS A 182 -4.69 -6.96 -27.34
N ILE A 183 -3.88 -6.30 -28.16
CA ILE A 183 -2.56 -5.75 -27.85
C ILE A 183 -1.46 -6.82 -27.89
N ASP A 184 -1.13 -7.23 -29.11
CA ASP A 184 0.29 -7.32 -29.43
C ASP A 184 0.55 -6.23 -30.46
N SER A 185 1.15 -5.10 -30.06
CA SER A 185 1.49 -4.09 -31.05
C SER A 185 2.73 -3.28 -30.67
N ASN A 186 3.85 -3.68 -31.27
CA ASN A 186 4.94 -2.75 -31.60
C ASN A 186 4.68 -1.97 -32.91
N ILE A 187 3.44 -1.88 -33.42
CA ILE A 187 3.17 -1.19 -34.71
C ILE A 187 1.80 -0.49 -34.76
N SER A 188 1.79 0.71 -35.35
CA SER A 188 0.84 1.83 -35.23
C SER A 188 -0.42 1.81 -36.14
N ASN A 189 -0.82 0.69 -36.75
CA ASN A 189 -1.75 0.76 -37.90
C ASN A 189 -2.85 -0.35 -37.95
N GLY A 190 -3.32 -0.88 -36.81
CA GLY A 190 -4.34 -1.93 -36.80
C GLY A 190 -5.75 -1.43 -37.18
N VAL A 191 -6.32 -1.93 -38.29
CA VAL A 191 -7.75 -1.76 -38.64
C VAL A 191 -8.50 -3.08 -38.42
N CYS A 192 -9.65 -3.02 -37.73
CA CYS A 192 -10.58 -4.14 -37.57
C CYS A 192 -11.74 -4.06 -38.57
N LYS A 193 -12.16 -5.17 -39.19
CA LYS A 193 -13.36 -5.21 -40.05
C LYS A 193 -14.41 -6.23 -39.58
N SER A 194 -15.57 -5.65 -39.25
CA SER A 194 -16.96 -6.13 -39.24
C SER A 194 -17.32 -7.43 -38.51
N LEU A 195 -17.33 -7.32 -37.18
CA LEU A 195 -18.41 -7.68 -36.23
C LEU A 195 -17.92 -7.54 -34.77
N ASN A 196 -16.82 -6.80 -34.57
CA ASN A 196 -15.98 -6.88 -33.39
C ASN A 196 -15.81 -5.51 -32.73
N GLU A 197 -16.02 -5.49 -31.42
CA GLU A 197 -15.89 -4.36 -30.50
C GLU A 197 -14.43 -3.88 -30.37
N TYR A 198 -13.88 -3.13 -31.34
CA TYR A 198 -12.55 -2.51 -31.14
C TYR A 198 -12.37 -1.11 -31.75
N VAL A 199 -11.30 -0.49 -31.25
CA VAL A 199 -10.91 0.92 -31.32
C VAL A 199 -10.32 1.32 -32.66
N ASN A 200 -10.76 2.48 -33.18
CA ASN A 200 -10.12 3.17 -34.30
C ASN A 200 -9.12 4.20 -33.76
N VAL A 201 -7.85 4.07 -34.14
CA VAL A 201 -6.77 5.00 -33.81
C VAL A 201 -6.58 5.91 -35.02
N ASN A 202 -6.88 7.19 -34.88
CA ASN A 202 -6.49 8.17 -35.90
C ASN A 202 -4.96 8.38 -35.89
N ASN A 203 -4.39 8.91 -36.97
CA ASN A 203 -2.94 9.14 -37.11
C ASN A 203 -2.31 10.04 -36.03
N ASP A 204 -3.12 10.66 -35.17
CA ASP A 204 -2.72 11.48 -34.02
C ASP A 204 -2.78 10.72 -32.67
N GLY A 205 -3.10 9.42 -32.67
CA GLY A 205 -3.04 8.55 -31.49
C GLY A 205 -4.23 8.68 -30.52
N LYS A 206 -5.34 9.35 -30.90
CA LYS A 206 -6.50 9.51 -30.03
C LYS A 206 -7.53 8.39 -30.20
N ILE A 207 -7.93 7.78 -29.09
CA ILE A 207 -8.96 6.74 -29.01
C ILE A 207 -10.33 7.40 -28.73
N LYS A 208 -11.38 7.01 -29.48
CA LYS A 208 -12.76 7.42 -29.21
C LYS A 208 -13.64 6.18 -29.02
N TYR A 209 -14.24 6.03 -27.85
CA TYR A 209 -15.21 4.97 -27.54
C TYR A 209 -16.63 5.43 -27.90
N ASN A 210 -17.44 4.53 -28.47
CA ASN A 210 -18.85 4.81 -28.73
C ASN A 210 -19.73 4.44 -27.53
N LYS A 211 -20.79 5.22 -27.32
CA LYS A 211 -21.44 5.49 -26.03
C LYS A 211 -22.76 4.73 -25.87
N ASP A 212 -22.75 3.41 -25.79
CA ASP A 212 -23.99 2.62 -25.58
C ASP A 212 -24.00 1.81 -24.28
N TYR A 213 -23.55 2.43 -23.20
CA TYR A 213 -24.04 2.08 -21.87
C TYR A 213 -24.80 3.29 -21.36
N ASN A 214 -26.08 3.11 -21.06
CA ASN A 214 -26.96 4.14 -20.51
C ASN A 214 -26.39 4.64 -19.17
N GLN A 215 -25.45 5.59 -19.25
CA GLN A 215 -24.89 6.27 -18.10
C GLN A 215 -26.03 7.07 -17.46
N LYS A 216 -26.61 6.50 -16.40
CA LYS A 216 -27.75 7.09 -15.69
C LYS A 216 -27.38 8.37 -14.93
N ILE A 217 -26.09 8.60 -14.68
CA ILE A 217 -25.58 9.71 -13.86
C ILE A 217 -24.50 10.46 -14.63
N SER A 218 -24.69 11.76 -14.84
CA SER A 218 -23.69 12.65 -15.46
C SER A 218 -22.53 12.96 -14.49
N TRP A 219 -21.30 12.88 -14.98
CA TRP A 219 -20.07 13.14 -14.20
C TRP A 219 -19.28 14.28 -14.84
N ASN A 220 -18.65 15.10 -14.02
CA ASN A 220 -17.76 16.19 -14.41
C ASN A 220 -16.37 15.97 -13.80
N ASP A 221 -15.34 16.59 -14.38
CA ASP A 221 -14.01 16.63 -13.79
C ASP A 221 -14.09 17.26 -12.38
N GLY A 222 -13.52 16.57 -11.40
CA GLY A 222 -13.55 16.97 -9.99
C GLY A 222 -14.74 16.45 -9.18
N ASP A 223 -15.70 15.75 -9.79
CA ASP A 223 -16.73 15.04 -9.01
C ASP A 223 -16.08 13.96 -8.12
N ILE A 224 -16.47 13.92 -6.85
CA ILE A 224 -16.03 12.95 -5.84
C ILE A 224 -17.14 11.91 -5.66
N PHE A 225 -16.82 10.64 -5.83
CA PHE A 225 -17.75 9.53 -5.59
C PHE A 225 -17.32 8.74 -4.37
N GLY A 226 -18.30 8.38 -3.54
CA GLY A 226 -18.12 7.47 -2.41
C GLY A 226 -18.97 6.21 -2.57
N CYS A 227 -18.49 5.13 -1.97
CA CYS A 227 -19.20 3.86 -1.83
C CYS A 227 -19.01 3.42 -0.37
N GLY A 228 -20.11 3.19 0.33
CA GLY A 228 -20.10 2.72 1.72
C GLY A 228 -20.85 1.42 1.85
N VAL A 229 -20.36 0.55 2.74
CA VAL A 229 -21.05 -0.68 3.16
C VAL A 229 -21.38 -0.50 4.63
N VAL A 230 -22.62 -0.77 5.01
CA VAL A 230 -23.08 -0.73 6.40
C VAL A 230 -23.42 -2.15 6.82
N PHE A 231 -22.82 -2.58 7.92
CA PHE A 231 -23.18 -3.81 8.62
C PHE A 231 -23.98 -3.40 9.86
N PRO A 232 -25.30 -3.70 9.91
CA PRO A 232 -26.11 -3.39 11.07
C PRO A 232 -25.61 -4.15 12.30
N SER A 233 -25.95 -3.65 13.49
CA SER A 233 -25.58 -4.27 14.76
C SER A 233 -26.30 -5.60 14.96
N ASP A 234 -25.62 -6.56 15.59
CA ASP A 234 -26.16 -7.88 15.98
C ASP A 234 -27.43 -7.81 16.87
N GLU A 235 -27.79 -6.63 17.39
CA GLU A 235 -29.02 -6.45 18.18
C GLU A 235 -30.30 -6.40 17.34
N ASN A 236 -30.19 -6.17 16.01
CA ASN A 236 -31.32 -6.08 15.09
C ASN A 236 -31.22 -7.16 14.00
N ASP A 237 -31.63 -8.39 14.33
CA ASP A 237 -31.64 -9.54 13.42
C ASP A 237 -32.47 -9.34 12.12
N ASP A 238 -33.30 -8.29 12.06
CA ASP A 238 -34.15 -7.97 10.90
C ASP A 238 -33.46 -7.03 9.88
N GLU A 239 -32.28 -6.46 10.18
CA GLU A 239 -31.55 -5.57 9.28
C GLU A 239 -30.45 -6.32 8.52
N HIS A 240 -30.47 -6.24 7.19
CA HIS A 240 -29.40 -6.80 6.36
C HIS A 240 -28.31 -5.77 6.07
N PRO A 241 -27.05 -6.21 5.85
CA PRO A 241 -26.01 -5.33 5.34
C PRO A 241 -26.45 -4.67 4.03
N TYR A 242 -26.03 -3.42 3.82
CA TYR A 242 -26.39 -2.69 2.60
C TYR A 242 -25.27 -1.82 2.08
N VAL A 243 -25.30 -1.53 0.79
CA VAL A 243 -24.38 -0.63 0.09
C VAL A 243 -25.09 0.65 -0.28
N PHE A 244 -24.42 1.78 -0.08
CA PHE A 244 -24.88 3.09 -0.54
C PHE A 244 -23.78 3.82 -1.33
N PHE A 245 -24.21 4.73 -2.20
CA PHE A 245 -23.31 5.53 -3.02
C PHE A 245 -23.49 7.01 -2.72
N THR A 246 -22.42 7.78 -2.88
CA THR A 246 -22.44 9.23 -2.70
C THR A 246 -21.79 9.93 -3.87
N LYS A 247 -22.23 11.17 -4.13
CA LYS A 247 -21.63 12.09 -5.08
C LYS A 247 -21.46 13.45 -4.39
N ASN A 248 -20.24 13.96 -4.35
CA ASN A 248 -19.87 15.23 -3.74
C ASN A 248 -20.44 15.35 -2.31
N GLY A 249 -20.27 14.31 -1.51
CA GLY A 249 -20.69 14.26 -0.10
C GLY A 249 -22.19 14.03 0.12
N ASN A 250 -22.98 13.82 -0.93
CA ASN A 250 -24.43 13.58 -0.82
C ASN A 250 -24.78 12.16 -1.28
N LYS A 251 -25.65 11.47 -0.55
CA LYS A 251 -26.14 10.13 -0.93
C LYS A 251 -26.90 10.20 -2.26
N ILE A 252 -26.68 9.22 -3.12
CA ILE A 252 -27.31 9.09 -4.43
C ILE A 252 -27.95 7.71 -4.60
N GLY A 253 -29.16 7.68 -5.16
CA GLY A 253 -29.91 6.44 -5.33
C GLY A 253 -30.48 5.89 -4.01
N SER A 254 -30.99 4.66 -4.10
CA SER A 254 -31.48 3.89 -2.95
C SER A 254 -30.40 2.93 -2.47
N ASP A 255 -30.51 2.50 -1.22
CA ASP A 255 -29.64 1.47 -0.65
C ASP A 255 -29.81 0.14 -1.39
N ILE A 256 -28.70 -0.58 -1.54
CA ILE A 256 -28.66 -1.91 -2.12
C ILE A 256 -28.46 -2.89 -0.98
N GLU A 257 -29.54 -3.54 -0.58
CA GLU A 257 -29.53 -4.63 0.38
C GLU A 257 -28.69 -5.80 -0.13
N LEU A 258 -27.90 -6.41 0.75
CA LEU A 258 -27.02 -7.52 0.44
C LEU A 258 -27.57 -8.82 1.01
N GLU A 259 -27.65 -9.84 0.16
CA GLU A 259 -27.97 -11.20 0.61
C GLU A 259 -26.67 -11.88 1.12
N PHE A 260 -26.54 -11.98 2.46
CA PHE A 260 -25.48 -12.68 3.21
C PHE A 260 -24.04 -12.12 3.15
N ASP A 261 -23.18 -12.68 4.01
CA ASP A 261 -21.75 -12.40 4.21
C ASP A 261 -20.89 -12.73 2.98
N ASN A 262 -21.11 -12.00 1.89
CA ASN A 262 -20.24 -12.07 0.74
C ASN A 262 -18.95 -11.30 1.02
N TYR A 263 -17.82 -11.87 0.62
CA TYR A 263 -16.56 -11.13 0.58
C TYR A 263 -16.67 -9.99 -0.45
N LEU A 264 -16.84 -8.76 0.04
CA LEU A 264 -16.90 -7.58 -0.80
C LEU A 264 -15.50 -7.02 -1.05
N TYR A 265 -15.25 -6.64 -2.30
CA TYR A 265 -14.00 -6.00 -2.69
C TYR A 265 -14.29 -4.69 -3.41
N PRO A 266 -13.63 -3.57 -3.03
CA PRO A 266 -13.80 -2.31 -3.72
C PRO A 266 -13.34 -2.47 -5.17
N THR A 267 -14.24 -2.15 -6.12
CA THR A 267 -13.98 -2.30 -7.56
C THR A 267 -14.30 -1.00 -8.27
N VAL A 268 -13.39 -0.56 -9.14
CA VAL A 268 -13.58 0.61 -10.01
C VAL A 268 -13.38 0.20 -11.46
N GLY A 269 -14.39 0.40 -12.29
CA GLY A 269 -14.31 0.23 -13.74
C GLY A 269 -14.14 1.58 -14.44
N LEU A 270 -13.00 1.78 -15.10
CA LEU A 270 -12.70 3.01 -15.84
C LEU A 270 -12.79 2.78 -17.35
N LYS A 271 -13.16 3.83 -18.08
CA LYS A 271 -13.07 3.88 -19.55
C LYS A 271 -11.99 4.89 -19.96
N SER A 272 -12.39 6.08 -20.42
CA SER A 272 -11.49 7.15 -20.89
C SER A 272 -11.30 8.25 -19.83
N CYS A 273 -11.03 7.86 -18.59
CA CYS A 273 -10.77 8.80 -17.50
C CYS A 273 -9.70 8.25 -16.55
N SER A 274 -9.08 9.16 -15.81
CA SER A 274 -8.25 8.84 -14.66
C SER A 274 -9.00 9.21 -13.39
N VAL A 275 -8.86 8.39 -12.35
CA VAL A 275 -9.37 8.69 -11.02
C VAL A 275 -8.26 8.52 -10.00
N GLU A 276 -8.40 9.21 -8.88
CA GLU A 276 -7.60 9.00 -7.69
C GLU A 276 -8.49 8.34 -6.64
N THR A 277 -7.98 7.33 -5.95
CA THR A 277 -8.70 6.65 -4.87
C THR A 277 -8.30 7.25 -3.52
N ASN A 278 -9.26 7.33 -2.60
CA ASN A 278 -9.00 7.63 -1.20
C ASN A 278 -9.60 6.51 -0.36
N PHE A 279 -8.74 5.65 0.19
CA PHE A 279 -9.16 4.57 1.08
C PHE A 279 -9.17 4.98 2.55
N GLY A 280 -8.86 6.25 2.88
CA GLY A 280 -8.84 6.75 4.26
C GLY A 280 -7.43 6.77 4.89
N ASN A 281 -6.37 6.51 4.12
CA ASN A 281 -5.00 6.42 4.62
C ASN A 281 -4.52 7.70 5.35
N ASP A 282 -5.07 8.87 5.00
CA ASP A 282 -4.78 10.15 5.64
C ASP A 282 -6.04 11.03 5.67
N LEU A 283 -6.85 10.88 6.73
CA LEU A 283 -8.08 11.66 6.90
C LEU A 283 -7.82 13.11 7.34
N VAL A 284 -6.60 13.46 7.74
CA VAL A 284 -6.25 14.83 8.14
C VAL A 284 -6.02 15.67 6.89
N VAL A 285 -5.23 15.15 5.94
CA VAL A 285 -4.91 15.84 4.69
C VAL A 285 -6.01 15.59 3.64
N LYS A 286 -6.62 14.41 3.63
CA LYS A 286 -7.62 13.99 2.63
C LYS A 286 -8.83 13.31 3.30
N PRO A 287 -9.69 14.07 4.00
CA PRO A 287 -10.89 13.51 4.62
C PRO A 287 -11.85 12.92 3.58
N PHE A 288 -12.74 12.03 4.02
CA PHE A 288 -13.87 11.62 3.20
C PHE A 288 -14.78 12.82 2.93
N CYS A 289 -15.34 12.88 1.72
CA CYS A 289 -16.27 13.95 1.35
C CYS A 289 -17.67 13.72 1.95
N TYR A 290 -18.01 12.47 2.25
CA TYR A 290 -19.23 12.11 2.97
C TYR A 290 -18.94 12.03 4.47
N ASP A 291 -19.83 12.57 5.28
CA ASP A 291 -19.73 12.48 6.74
C ASP A 291 -20.09 11.06 7.19
N ILE A 292 -19.10 10.35 7.72
CA ILE A 292 -19.27 8.98 8.22
C ILE A 292 -19.45 8.93 9.74
N SER A 293 -19.51 10.07 10.43
CA SER A 293 -19.63 10.11 11.89
C SER A 293 -20.93 9.50 12.41
N GLU A 294 -21.98 9.42 11.58
CA GLU A 294 -23.24 8.73 11.91
C GLU A 294 -23.11 7.20 11.93
N PHE A 295 -21.98 6.65 11.47
CA PHE A 295 -21.73 5.20 11.34
C PHE A 295 -20.56 4.71 12.22
N ILE A 296 -19.95 5.59 13.03
CA ILE A 296 -18.83 5.30 13.95
C ILE A 296 -19.36 5.35 15.37
#